data_AF-A0A967A4S1-F1
#
_entry.id   AF-A0A967A4S1-F1
#
_cell.length_a   1.000
_cell.length_b   1.000
_cell.length_c   1.000
_cell.angle_alpha   90.00
_cell.angle_beta   90.00
_cell.angle_gamma   90.00
#
_symmetry.space_group_name_H-M   'P 1'
#
loop_
_entity.id
_entity.type
_entity.pdbx_description
1 polymer ?
#
loop_
_entity_poly.entity_id
_entity_poly.type
_entity_poly.pdbx_seq_one_letter_code
_entity_poly.pdbx_strand_id
1 'polypeptide(L)' 'MADTTALFALRFPDGSVSLYIDEQYAQDRGINPAQLIRVEIPREMFISGTVQDIREYVALQLEQQERAGTA' A
#
# COMPACT_ATOMS: atom_id res chain seq x y z
N MET A 1 11.42 -1.15 -18.41
CA MET A 1 11.19 -1.63 -17.03
C MET A 1 10.28 -0.61 -16.41
N ALA A 2 9.12 -0.99 -15.86
CA ALA A 2 8.26 -0.02 -15.20
C ALA A 2 8.99 0.47 -13.95
N ASP A 3 9.33 1.76 -13.90
CA ASP A 3 9.85 2.39 -12.70
C ASP A 3 8.72 2.43 -11.66
N THR A 4 8.69 1.44 -10.78
CA THR A 4 7.76 1.37 -9.64
C THR A 4 8.51 1.53 -8.33
N THR A 5 7.85 2.08 -7.32
CA THR A 5 8.32 2.17 -5.94
C THR A 5 7.42 1.31 -5.08
N ALA A 6 8.00 0.39 -4.32
CA ALA A 6 7.24 -0.46 -3.42
C ALA A 6 6.91 0.30 -2.12
N LEU A 7 5.64 0.24 -1.72
CA LEU A 7 5.18 0.65 -0.40
C LEU A 7 4.51 -0.54 0.30
N PHE A 8 4.53 -0.51 1.63
CA PHE A 8 3.80 -1.45 2.44
C PHE A 8 2.49 -0.80 2.89
N ALA A 9 1.38 -1.47 2.66
CA ALA A 9 0.07 -0.97 2.98
C ALA A 9 -0.61 -1.88 4.00
N LEU A 10 -1.30 -1.26 4.96
CA LEU A 10 -2.22 -1.93 5.86
C LEU A 10 -3.63 -1.45 5.54
N ARG A 11 -4.52 -2.37 5.17
CA ARG A 11 -5.94 -2.09 5.01
C ARG A 11 -6.67 -2.35 6.33
N PHE A 12 -7.48 -1.39 6.74
CA PHE A 12 -8.34 -1.52 7.91
C PHE A 12 -9.76 -1.94 7.49
N PRO A 13 -10.53 -2.58 8.39
CA PRO A 13 -11.90 -3.00 8.11
C PRO A 13 -12.86 -1.86 7.77
N ASP A 14 -12.55 -0.62 8.16
CA ASP A 14 -13.34 0.57 7.81
C ASP A 14 -13.09 1.07 6.38
N GLY A 15 -12.13 0.48 5.66
CA GLY A 15 -11.74 0.88 4.31
C GLY A 15 -10.57 1.85 4.27
N SER A 16 -10.12 2.38 5.41
CA SER A 16 -8.90 3.18 5.48
C SER A 16 -7.65 2.37 5.17
N VAL A 17 -6.65 3.05 4.59
CA VAL A 17 -5.32 2.49 4.35
C VAL A 17 -4.25 3.34 5.04
N SER A 18 -3.30 2.64 5.67
CA SER A 18 -2.05 3.23 6.17
C SER A 18 -0.87 2.76 5.31
N LEU A 19 0.06 3.67 5.06
CA LEU A 19 1.23 3.45 4.20
C LEU A 19 2.50 3.49 5.03
N TYR A 20 3.41 2.56 4.74
CA TYR A 20 4.70 2.40 5.39
C TYR A 20 5.77 2.25 4.32
N ILE A 21 6.94 2.85 4.58
CA ILE A 21 8.08 2.79 3.67
C ILE A 21 8.76 1.42 3.68
N ASP A 22 8.70 0.71 4.81
CA ASP A 22 9.26 -0.61 5.02
C ASP A 22 8.59 -1.32 6.22
N GLU A 23 8.84 -2.62 6.35
CA GLU A 23 8.29 -3.46 7.41
C GLU A 23 8.85 -3.13 8.79
N GLN A 24 10.12 -2.71 8.90
CA GLN A 24 10.74 -2.36 10.18
C GLN A 24 10.10 -1.09 10.74
N TYR A 25 9.86 -0.09 9.90
CA TYR A 25 9.17 1.14 10.29
C TYR A 25 7.74 0.86 10.77
N ALA A 26 7.03 -0.03 10.09
CA ALA A 26 5.70 -0.46 10.52
C ALA A 26 5.76 -1.23 11.86
N GLN A 27 6.74 -2.13 12.03
CA GLN A 27 6.93 -2.90 13.25
C GLN A 27 7.25 -2.01 14.46
N ASP A 28 8.07 -0.98 14.29
CA ASP A 28 8.38 0.02 15.33
C ASP A 28 7.11 0.78 15.78
N ARG A 29 6.14 0.96 14.87
CA ARG A 29 4.81 1.53 15.15
C ARG A 29 3.84 0.54 15.79
N GLY A 30 4.26 -0.69 16.07
CA GLY A 30 3.43 -1.75 16.64
C GLY A 30 2.54 -2.48 15.62
N ILE A 31 2.82 -2.33 14.33
CA ILE A 31 2.09 -3.02 13.26
C ILE A 31 2.72 -4.39 13.02
N ASN A 32 1.90 -5.42 12.88
CA ASN A 32 2.38 -6.75 12.54
C ASN A 32 2.79 -6.80 11.05
N PRO A 33 4.06 -7.08 10.71
CA PRO A 33 4.50 -7.14 9.32
C PRO A 33 3.77 -8.21 8.50
N ALA A 34 3.27 -9.27 9.13
CA ALA A 34 2.47 -10.30 8.46
C ALA A 34 1.12 -9.79 7.93
N GLN A 35 0.65 -8.62 8.38
CA GLN A 35 -0.56 -7.97 7.89
C GLN A 35 -0.29 -6.93 6.80
N LEU A 36 0.98 -6.61 6.53
CA LEU A 36 1.35 -5.65 5.51
C LEU A 36 1.30 -6.28 4.14
N ILE A 37 0.73 -5.55 3.20
CA ILE A 37 0.66 -5.94 1.80
C ILE A 37 1.61 -5.04 1.03
N ARG A 38 2.55 -5.64 0.30
CA ARG A 38 3.45 -4.92 -0.58
C ARG A 38 2.72 -4.50 -1.86
N VAL A 39 2.66 -3.20 -2.11
CA VAL A 39 2.02 -2.60 -3.29
C VAL A 39 3.05 -1.85 -4.11
N GLU A 40 3.04 -2.06 -5.43
CA GLU A 40 3.89 -1.33 -6.35
C GLU A 40 3.20 -0.06 -6.85
N ILE A 41 3.78 1.10 -6.57
CA ILE A 41 3.28 2.40 -7.00
C ILE A 41 4.08 2.87 -8.21
N PRO A 42 3.45 3.46 -9.26
CA PRO A 42 4.19 4.13 -10.33
C PRO A 42 5.12 5.21 -9.76
N ARG A 43 6.40 5.22 -10.16
CA ARG A 43 7.39 6.17 -9.63
C ARG A 43 7.00 7.63 -9.88
N GLU A 44 6.37 7.93 -11.01
CA GLU A 44 5.89 9.28 -11.31
C GLU A 44 4.82 9.74 -10.30
N MET A 45 3.90 8.85 -9.91
CA MET A 45 2.91 9.13 -8.87
C MET A 45 3.56 9.28 -7.50
N PHE A 46 4.60 8.48 -7.19
CA PHE A 46 5.32 8.58 -5.93
C PHE A 46 6.10 9.91 -5.77
N ILE A 47 6.65 10.44 -6.87
CA ILE A 47 7.47 11.67 -6.85
C ILE A 47 6.62 12.94 -6.99
N SER A 48 5.63 12.91 -7.88
CA SER A 48 4.88 14.10 -8.29
C SER A 48 3.42 14.11 -7.80
N GLY A 49 2.89 12.97 -7.40
CA GLY A 49 1.53 12.84 -6.89
C GLY A 49 1.40 13.30 -5.45
N THR A 50 0.16 13.50 -4.99
CA THR A 50 -0.10 13.78 -3.58
C THR A 50 -0.16 12.49 -2.77
N VAL A 51 0.05 12.58 -1.46
CA VAL A 51 -0.17 11.44 -0.55
C VAL A 51 -1.59 10.89 -0.68
N GLN A 52 -2.56 11.74 -0.98
CA GLN A 52 -3.95 11.34 -1.16
C GLN A 52 -4.14 10.50 -2.44
N ASP A 53 -3.53 10.89 -3.56
CA ASP A 53 -3.53 10.08 -4.80
C ASP A 53 -2.93 8.69 -4.56
N ILE A 54 -1.82 8.63 -3.82
CA ILE A 54 -1.16 7.36 -3.48
C ILE A 54 -2.07 6.49 -2.61
N ARG A 55 -2.76 7.07 -1.61
CA ARG A 55 -3.70 6.34 -0.76
C ARG A 55 -4.87 5.78 -1.55
N GLU A 56 -5.43 6.56 -2.47
CA GLU A 56 -6.53 6.11 -3.33
C GLU A 56 -6.08 5.00 -4.28
N TYR A 57 -4.92 5.15 -4.91
CA TYR A 57 -4.33 4.11 -5.76
C TYR A 57 -4.12 2.80 -4.99
N VAL A 58 -3.56 2.87 -3.79
CA VAL A 58 -3.33 1.71 -2.93
C VAL A 58 -4.65 1.06 -2.51
N ALA A 59 -5.64 1.84 -2.07
CA ALA A 59 -6.94 1.32 -1.68
C ALA A 59 -7.61 0.55 -2.83
N LEU A 60 -7.56 1.11 -4.05
CA LEU A 60 -8.07 0.45 -5.26
C LEU A 60 -7.29 -0.83 -5.58
N GLN A 61 -5.97 -0.84 -5.41
CA GLN A 61 -5.19 -2.05 -5.66
C GLN A 61 -5.49 -3.16 -4.65
N LEU A 62 -5.60 -2.82 -3.37
CA LEU A 62 -5.95 -3.79 -2.33
C LEU A 62 -7.36 -4.35 -2.55
N GLU A 63 -8.31 -3.52 -3.00
CA GLU A 63 -9.66 -4.00 -3.36
C GLU A 63 -9.63 -4.96 -4.55
N GLN A 64 -8.84 -4.67 -5.58
CA GLN A 64 -8.69 -5.56 -6.72
C GLN A 64 -8.03 -6.89 -6.32
N GLN A 65 -7.02 -6.85 -5.44
CA GLN A 65 -6.37 -8.06 -4.92
C GLN A 65 -7.32 -8.92 -4.08
N GLU A 66 -8.14 -8.32 -3.21
CA GLU A 66 -9.13 -9.07 -2.41
C GLU A 66 -10.18 -9.74 -3.30
N ARG A 67 -10.64 -9.06 -4.36
CA ARG A 67 -11.56 -9.64 -5.35
C ARG A 67 -10.90 -10.71 -6.24
N ALA A 68 -9.61 -10.58 -6.52
CA ALA A 68 -8.86 -11.54 -7.34
C ALA A 68 -8.44 -12.79 -6.54
N GLY A 69 -8.23 -12.67 -5.23
CA GLY A 69 -7.88 -13.75 -4.32
C GLY A 69 -9.06 -14.63 -3.86
N THR A 70 -10.28 -14.38 -4.35
CA THR A 70 -11.50 -15.14 -4.04
C THR A 70 -11.90 -16.15 -5.14
N ALA A 71 -10.93 -16.72 -5.87
CA ALA A 71 -11.16 -17.75 -6.90
C ALA A 71 -10.75 -19.15 -6.44
#